data_AF-A0A3C2ADZ3-F1
#
_entry.id   AF-A0A3C2ADZ3-F1
#
_cell.length_a   1.000
_cell.length_b   1.000
_cell.length_c   1.000
_cell.angle_alpha   90.00
_cell.angle_beta   90.00
_cell.angle_gamma   90.00
#
_symmetry.space_group_name_H-M   'P 1'
#
loop_
_entity.id
_entity.type
_entity.pdbx_description
1 polymer ?
#
loop_
_entity_poly.entity_id
_entity_poly.type
_entity_poly.pdbx_seq_one_letter_code
_entity_poly.pdbx_strand_id
1 'polypeptide(L)' 'MSKIYKLRPSHIIIISFAVFILIGTILLYLPISSKNGQLSLIDSLFMATSAVCVTGLAVVDVGNNLSYFG' A
#
# COMPACT_ATOMS: atom_id res chain seq x y z
N MET A 1 -9.70 4.74 -30.69
CA MET A 1 -8.30 4.28 -30.69
C MET A 1 -7.51 5.18 -29.75
N SER A 2 -6.98 4.63 -28.66
CA SER A 2 -6.51 5.34 -27.47
C SER A 2 -5.49 6.44 -27.77
N LYS A 3 -5.74 7.64 -27.22
CA LYS A 3 -4.90 8.83 -27.36
C LYS A 3 -3.70 8.63 -26.43
N ILE A 4 -2.57 8.19 -26.98
CA ILE A 4 -1.34 7.99 -26.21
C ILE A 4 -0.81 9.37 -25.82
N TYR A 5 -1.16 9.80 -24.61
CA TYR A 5 -0.64 11.02 -24.00
C TYR A 5 0.89 10.93 -23.96
N LYS A 6 1.56 12.02 -24.36
CA LYS A 6 3.01 12.21 -24.36
C LYS A 6 3.51 12.30 -22.91
N LEU A 7 3.29 11.25 -22.12
CA LEU A 7 3.64 11.17 -20.70
C LEU A 7 5.14 10.93 -20.62
N ARG A 8 5.85 11.84 -19.94
CA ARG A 8 7.27 11.62 -19.62
C ARG A 8 7.39 10.29 -18.86
N PRO A 9 8.42 9.47 -19.12
CA PRO A 9 8.61 8.16 -18.47
C PRO A 9 8.43 8.22 -16.95
N SER A 10 8.85 9.33 -16.34
CA SER A 10 8.69 9.64 -14.92
C SER A 10 7.25 9.58 -14.41
N HIS A 11 6.27 10.10 -15.17
CA HIS A 11 4.86 10.10 -14.77
C HIS A 11 4.27 8.69 -14.75
N ILE A 12 4.69 7.82 -15.67
CA ILE A 12 4.21 6.43 -15.72
C ILE A 12 4.61 5.69 -14.45
N ILE A 13 5.85 5.91 -13.98
CA ILE A 13 6.36 5.29 -12.76
C ILE A 13 5.58 5.81 -11.54
N ILE A 14 5.42 7.13 -11.41
CA ILE A 14 4.70 7.74 -10.29
C ILE A 14 3.26 7.23 -10.21
N ILE A 15 2.55 7.20 -11.35
CA ILE A 15 1.17 6.70 -11.40
C ILE A 15 1.11 5.21 -11.03
N SER A 16 2.06 4.41 -11.52
CA SER A 16 2.13 2.99 -11.19
C SER A 16 2.30 2.80 -9.68
N PHE A 17 3.27 3.49 -9.07
CA PHE A 17 3.50 3.44 -7.63
C PHE A 17 2.28 3.89 -6.83
N ALA A 18 1.66 5.00 -7.21
CA ALA A 18 0.46 5.50 -6.52
C ALA A 18 -0.70 4.48 -6.57
N VAL A 19 -0.89 3.81 -7.71
CA VAL A 19 -1.90 2.75 -7.86
C VAL A 19 -1.59 1.55 -6.95
N PHE A 20 -0.34 1.07 -6.94
CA PHE A 20 0.05 -0.05 -6.07
C PHE A 20 -0.08 0.30 -4.58
N ILE A 21 0.30 1.52 -4.18
CA ILE A 21 0.16 1.99 -2.78
C ILE A 21 -1.31 2.04 -2.38
N LEU A 22 -2.19 2.57 -3.23
CA LEU A 22 -3.63 2.60 -2.97
C LEU A 22 -4.21 1.20 -2.82
N ILE A 23 -3.86 0.29 -3.72
CA ILE A 23 -4.31 -1.11 -3.67
C ILE A 23 -3.81 -1.78 -2.38
N GLY A 24 -2.53 -1.63 -2.04
CA GLY A 24 -1.94 -2.16 -0.82
C GLY A 24 -2.60 -1.59 0.45
N THR A 25 -2.91 -0.30 0.45
CA THR A 25 -3.61 0.37 1.56
C THR A 25 -5.00 -0.21 1.75
N ILE A 26 -5.76 -0.39 0.67
CA ILE A 26 -7.12 -0.97 0.72
C ILE A 26 -7.06 -2.42 1.20
N LEU A 27 -6.07 -3.20 0.76
CA LEU A 27 -5.87 -4.57 1.22
C LEU A 27 -5.55 -4.62 2.71
N LEU A 28 -4.62 -3.79 3.20
CA LEU A 28 -4.23 -3.74 4.62
C LEU A 28 -5.31 -3.17 5.52
N TYR A 29 -6.13 -2.25 5.00
CA TYR A 29 -7.24 -1.68 5.75
C TYR A 29 -8.41 -2.68 5.92
N LEU A 30 -8.46 -3.72 5.08
CA LEU A 30 -9.49 -4.74 5.17
C LEU A 30 -9.34 -5.54 6.48
N PRO A 31 -10.42 -5.82 7.23
CA PRO A 31 -10.36 -6.52 8.51
C PRO A 31 -9.83 -7.97 8.42
N ILE A 32 -9.72 -8.55 7.23
CA ILE A 32 -9.06 -9.84 6.99
C ILE A 32 -7.54 -9.76 7.19
N SER A 33 -6.94 -8.60 6.90
CA SER A 33 -5.51 -8.38 7.01
C SER A 33 -5.06 -8.17 8.46
N SER A 34 -6.00 -7.89 9.37
CA SER A 34 -5.69 -7.56 10.76
C SER A 34 -6.23 -8.60 11.73
N LYS A 35 -5.36 -9.06 12.64
CA LYS A 35 -5.64 -10.13 13.60
C LYS A 35 -6.34 -9.64 14.87
N ASN A 36 -6.06 -8.41 15.30
CA ASN A 36 -6.38 -7.96 16.67
C ASN A 36 -7.13 -6.61 16.75
N GLY A 37 -7.59 -6.06 15.61
CA GLY A 37 -8.32 -4.78 15.56
C GLY A 37 -8.28 -4.13 14.19
N GLN A 38 -8.96 -3.00 13.96
CA GLN A 38 -8.81 -2.26 12.70
C GLN A 38 -7.54 -1.39 12.75
N LEU A 39 -6.68 -1.48 11.73
CA LEU A 39 -5.56 -0.55 11.56
C LEU A 39 -6.09 0.85 11.25
N SER A 40 -5.42 1.87 11.78
CA SER A 40 -5.70 3.25 11.39
C SER A 40 -5.39 3.43 9.90
N LEU A 41 -6.23 4.21 9.19
CA LEU A 41 -6.02 4.48 7.75
C LEU A 41 -4.63 5.06 7.46
N ILE A 42 -4.10 5.89 8.36
CA ILE A 42 -2.76 6.48 8.24
C ILE A 42 -1.68 5.39 8.34
N ASP A 43 -1.84 4.43 9.26
CA ASP A 43 -0.87 3.37 9.47
C ASP A 43 -0.88 2.38 8.29
N SER A 44 -2.06 2.03 7.78
CA SER A 44 -2.21 1.19 6.58
C SER A 44 -1.57 1.85 5.35
N LEU A 45 -1.75 3.16 5.17
CA LEU A 45 -1.16 3.89 4.04
C LEU A 45 0.36 3.97 4.14
N PHE A 46 0.89 4.23 5.34
CA PHE A 46 2.33 4.28 5.58
C PHE A 46 2.96 2.90 5.38
N MET A 47 2.32 1.86 5.90
CA MET A 47 2.80 0.48 5.79
C MET A 47 2.77 -0.02 4.34
N ALA A 48 1.69 0.27 3.59
CA ALA A 48 1.61 -0.03 2.16
C ALA A 48 2.69 0.71 1.35
N THR A 49 2.93 1.99 1.64
CA THR A 49 3.99 2.77 0.98
C THR A 49 5.38 2.20 1.29
N SER A 50 5.63 1.84 2.54
CA SER A 50 6.90 1.25 2.97
C SER A 50 7.18 -0.10 2.32
N ALA A 51 6.14 -0.93 2.17
CA ALA A 51 6.24 -2.22 1.50
C ALA A 51 6.47 -2.07 -0.02
N VAL A 52 5.73 -1.17 -0.69
CA VAL A 52 5.88 -0.93 -2.14
C VAL A 52 7.24 -0.31 -2.47
N CYS A 53 7.75 0.58 -1.61
CA CYS A 53 9.08 1.18 -1.75
C CYS A 53 10.21 0.29 -1.21
N VAL A 54 9.89 -0.89 -0.65
CA VAL A 54 10.86 -1.85 -0.08
C VAL A 54 11.76 -1.20 0.99
N THR A 55 11.22 -0.27 1.77
CA THR A 55 11.97 0.40 2.86
C THR A 55 12.01 -0.42 4.13
N GLY A 56 11.01 -1.27 4.39
CA GLY A 56 10.98 -2.18 5.55
C GLY A 56 10.62 -1.52 6.90
N LEU A 57 10.01 -0.33 6.88
CA LEU A 57 9.46 0.33 8.07
C LEU A 57 8.04 -0.15 8.37
N ALA A 58 7.76 -0.44 9.65
CA ALA A 58 6.43 -0.81 10.15
C ALA A 58 6.04 0.11 11.33
N VAL A 59 4.82 0.66 11.29
CA VAL A 59 4.28 1.56 12.34
C VAL A 59 3.65 0.78 13.49
N VAL A 60 3.15 -0.42 13.20
CA VAL A 60 2.59 -1.35 14.18
C VAL A 60 3.32 -2.69 14.12
N ASP A 61 3.22 -3.47 15.19
CA ASP A 61 3.82 -4.80 15.26
C ASP A 61 3.13 -5.74 14.25
N VAL A 62 3.81 -5.99 13.14
CA VAL A 62 3.37 -6.81 12.00
C VAL A 62 3.02 -8.23 12.46
N GLY A 63 3.81 -8.81 13.36
CA GLY A 63 3.63 -10.20 13.80
C GLY A 63 2.43 -10.40 14.72
N ASN A 64 2.07 -9.36 15.47
CA ASN A 64 0.98 -9.43 16.45
C ASN A 64 -0.33 -8.83 15.92
N ASN A 65 -0.26 -7.86 15.01
CA ASN A 65 -1.44 -7.14 14.49
C ASN A 65 -1.87 -7.60 13.10
N LEU A 66 -0.99 -8.15 12.26
CA LEU A 66 -1.37 -8.63 10.93
C LEU A 66 -1.66 -10.13 10.93
N SER A 67 -2.65 -10.50 10.10
CA SER A 67 -2.96 -11.89 9.78
C SER A 67 -1.97 -12.42 8.75
N TYR A 68 -1.98 -13.73 8.47
CA TYR A 68 -1.12 -14.35 7.44
C TYR A 68 -1.37 -13.82 6.02
N PHE A 69 -2.46 -13.07 5.82
CA PHE A 69 -2.81 -12.43 4.55
C PHE A 69 -2.16 -11.06 4.36
N GLY A 70 -1.77 -10.39 5.46
CA GLY A 70 -1.26 -9.02 5.51
C GLY A 70 0.25 -8.92 5.58
#